data_AF-A0A3T0KQT9-F1
#
_entry.id   AF-A0A3T0KQT9-F1
#
_cell.length_a   1.000
_cell.length_b   1.000
_cell.length_c   1.000
_cell.angle_alpha   90.00
_cell.angle_beta   90.00
_cell.angle_gamma   90.00
#
_symmetry.space_group_name_H-M   'P 1'
#
loop_
_entity.id
_entity.type
_entity.pdbx_description
1 polymer ?
#
loop_
_entity_poly.entity_id
_entity_poly.type
_entity_poly.pdbx_seq_one_letter_code
_entity_poly.pdbx_strand_id
1 'polypeptide(L)' 'MESYKVGDIVYVFYRNPHTQDVANIQEAAVVNNPESPGELALFLYETYYPLTNETAVYSSQIEAEQAYQQFF' A
#
# COMPACT_ATOMS: atom_id res chain seq x y z
N MET A 1 -10.53 9.34 9.55
CA MET A 1 -10.60 8.17 8.66
C MET A 1 -10.38 8.71 7.27
N GLU A 2 -9.16 8.59 6.74
CA GLU A 2 -8.93 8.96 5.35
C GLU A 2 -9.77 8.04 4.48
N SER A 3 -10.55 8.64 3.58
CA SER A 3 -11.37 7.89 2.63
C SER A 3 -10.61 7.83 1.32
N TYR A 4 -9.98 6.68 1.06
CA TYR A 4 -9.29 6.41 -0.20
C TYR A 4 -10.29 6.37 -1.35
N LYS A 5 -9.86 6.84 -2.53
CA LYS A 5 -10.63 6.82 -3.76
C LYS A 5 -9.86 6.12 -4.85
N VAL A 6 -10.61 5.52 -5.78
CA VAL A 6 -10.03 4.92 -6.98
C VAL A 6 -9.25 6.00 -7.75
N GLY A 7 -8.00 5.70 -8.08
CA GLY A 7 -7.06 6.59 -8.73
C GLY A 7 -6.12 7.32 -7.78
N ASP A 8 -6.32 7.23 -6.46
CA ASP A 8 -5.36 7.79 -5.50
C ASP A 8 -4.02 7.04 -5.59
N ILE A 9 -2.94 7.79 -5.47
CA ILE A 9 -1.58 7.26 -5.39
C ILE A 9 -1.15 7.29 -3.93
N VAL A 10 -0.71 6.16 -3.42
CA VAL A 10 -0.34 5.96 -2.03
C VAL A 10 0.99 5.22 -1.92
N TYR A 11 1.58 5.24 -0.73
CA TYR A 11 2.86 4.61 -0.47
C TYR A 11 2.68 3.51 0.58
N VAL A 12 3.26 2.34 0.35
CA VAL A 12 3.18 1.18 1.23
C VAL A 12 4.53 0.54 1.47
N PHE A 13 4.67 -0.17 2.58
CA PHE A 13 5.82 -1.03 2.81
C PHE A 13 5.63 -2.36 2.10
N TYR A 14 6.44 -2.59 1.08
CA TYR A 14 6.49 -3.84 0.35
C TYR A 14 7.70 -4.66 0.81
N ARG A 15 7.43 -5.82 1.42
CA ARG A 15 8.47 -6.78 1.78
C ARG A 15 8.83 -7.63 0.57
N ASN A 16 10.13 -7.72 0.27
CA ASN A 16 10.57 -8.57 -0.81
C ASN A 16 10.34 -10.05 -0.43
N PRO A 17 9.51 -10.80 -1.17
CA PRO A 17 9.22 -12.19 -0.85
C PRO A 17 10.46 -13.09 -0.88
N HIS A 18 11.51 -12.68 -1.58
CA HIS A 18 12.78 -13.41 -1.66
C HIS A 18 13.77 -13.06 -0.54
N THR A 19 13.56 -11.96 0.18
CA THR A 19 14.41 -11.52 1.30
C THR A 19 13.51 -10.88 2.37
N GLN A 20 13.02 -11.69 3.30
CA GLN A 20 11.98 -11.27 4.26
C GLN A 20 12.41 -10.12 5.19
N ASP A 21 13.72 -9.94 5.37
CA ASP A 21 14.28 -8.87 6.22
C ASP A 21 14.32 -7.51 5.53
N VAL A 22 13.96 -7.42 4.24
CA VAL A 22 14.00 -6.17 3.47
C VAL A 22 12.59 -5.74 3.09
N ALA A 23 12.14 -4.65 3.73
CA ALA A 23 10.97 -3.89 3.30
C ALA A 23 11.44 -2.66 2.52
N ASN A 24 10.71 -2.28 1.48
CA ASN A 24 10.93 -1.03 0.75
C ASN A 24 9.63 -0.25 0.69
N ILE A 25 9.74 1.08 0.63
CA ILE A 25 8.59 1.93 0.33
C ILE A 25 8.31 1.81 -1.16
N GLN A 26 7.07 1.53 -1.52
CA GLN A 26 6.62 1.41 -2.90
C GLN A 26 5.36 2.24 -3.13
N GLU A 27 5.29 2.84 -4.31
CA GLU A 27 4.11 3.53 -4.79
C GLU A 27 3.09 2.49 -5.28
N ALA A 28 1.83 2.65 -4.87
CA ALA A 28 0.72 1.82 -5.29
C ALA A 28 -0.49 2.68 -5.66
N ALA A 29 -1.30 2.19 -6.59
CA ALA A 29 -2.53 2.86 -6.99
C ALA A 29 -3.73 2.22 -6.28
N VAL A 30 -4.63 3.05 -5.75
CA VAL A 30 -5.93 2.58 -5.23
C VAL A 30 -6.85 2.28 -6.42
N VAL A 31 -7.36 1.06 -6.49
CA VAL A 31 -8.24 0.57 -7.55
C VAL A 31 -9.46 -0.15 -6.97
N ASN A 32 -10.47 -0.41 -7.80
CA ASN A 32 -11.53 -1.32 -7.41
C ASN A 32 -10.97 -2.75 -7.31
N ASN A 33 -11.36 -3.48 -6.28
CA ASN A 33 -10.99 -4.88 -6.13
C ASN A 33 -11.75 -5.73 -7.17
N PRO A 34 -11.06 -6.39 -8.12
CA PRO A 34 -11.72 -7.22 -9.14
C PRO A 34 -12.34 -8.49 -8.56
N GLU A 35 -11.84 -8.98 -7.42
CA GLU A 35 -12.31 -10.20 -6.77
C GLU A 35 -13.47 -9.95 -5.79
N SER A 36 -13.57 -8.72 -5.26
CA SER A 36 -14.61 -8.32 -4.29
C SER A 36 -15.28 -7.02 -4.72
N PRO A 37 -16.39 -7.10 -5.47
CA PRO A 37 -17.10 -5.92 -5.96
C PRO A 37 -17.56 -5.00 -4.82
N GLY A 38 -17.20 -3.72 -4.91
CA GLY A 38 -17.52 -2.71 -3.89
C GLY A 38 -16.40 -2.46 -2.87
N GLU A 39 -15.34 -3.27 -2.90
CA GLU A 39 -14.13 -3.06 -2.10
C GLU A 39 -13.02 -2.41 -2.93
N LEU A 40 -12.05 -1.81 -2.22
CA LEU A 40 -10.85 -1.25 -2.82
C LEU A 40 -9.67 -2.21 -2.68
N ALA A 41 -8.72 -2.09 -3.59
CA ALA A 41 -7.46 -2.80 -3.55
C ALA A 41 -6.32 -1.84 -3.90
N LEU A 42 -5.11 -2.20 -3.50
CA LEU A 42 -3.87 -1.58 -3.95
C LEU A 42 -3.35 -2.39 -5.13
N PHE A 43 -3.10 -1.71 -6.24
CA PHE A 43 -2.44 -2.28 -7.39
C PHE A 43 -0.95 -1.98 -7.32
N LEU A 44 -0.15 -3.04 -7.18
CA LEU A 44 1.30 -2.99 -7.06
C LEU A 44 1.90 -4.23 -7.73
N TYR A 45 2.91 -4.04 -8.60
CA TYR A 45 3.58 -5.12 -9.34
C TYR A 45 2.60 -6.10 -10.01
N GLU A 46 1.62 -5.57 -10.74
CA GLU A 46 0.60 -6.37 -11.45
C GLU A 46 -0.24 -7.27 -10.54
N THR A 47 -0.23 -7.01 -9.23
CA THR A 47 -0.96 -7.76 -8.21
C THR A 47 -1.95 -6.84 -7.49
N TYR A 48 -3.10 -7.38 -7.13
CA TYR A 48 -4.12 -6.68 -6.36
C TYR A 48 -4.04 -7.12 -4.90
N TYR A 49 -3.79 -6.18 -4.00
CA TYR A 49 -3.77 -6.41 -2.55
C TYR A 49 -5.02 -5.78 -1.94
N PRO A 50 -5.87 -6.52 -1.22
CA PRO A 50 -7.04 -5.93 -0.56
C PRO A 50 -6.65 -4.74 0.33
N LEU A 51 -7.36 -3.62 0.17
CA LEU A 51 -7.15 -2.43 0.99
C LEU A 51 -7.96 -2.60 2.28
N THR A 52 -7.28 -2.94 3.37
CA THR A 52 -7.90 -3.19 4.68
C THR A 52 -7.46 -2.14 5.69
N ASN A 53 -8.15 -2.08 6.84
CA ASN A 53 -7.76 -1.19 7.94
C ASN A 53 -6.41 -1.57 8.60
N GLU A 54 -5.91 -2.78 8.33
CA GLU A 54 -4.62 -3.26 8.84
C GLU A 54 -3.47 -2.92 7.87
N THR A 55 -3.80 -2.51 6.65
CA THR A 55 -2.80 -2.12 5.65
C THR A 55 -2.23 -0.75 6.01
N ALA A 56 -0.94 -0.69 6.29
CA ALA A 56 -0.23 0.57 6.46
C ALA A 56 -0.10 1.26 5.10
N VAL A 57 -0.83 2.37 4.94
CA VAL A 57 -0.88 3.16 3.71
C VAL A 57 -0.59 4.61 4.07
N TYR A 58 0.31 5.23 3.32
CA TYR A 58 0.76 6.59 3.55
C TYR A 58 0.39 7.47 2.36
N SER A 59 -0.02 8.69 2.66
CA SER A 59 -0.48 9.68 1.67
C SER A 59 0.68 10.31 0.89
N SER A 60 1.90 10.22 1.42
CA SER A 60 3.11 10.76 0.80
C SER A 60 4.33 9.88 1.07
N GLN A 61 5.32 9.98 0.19
CA GLN A 61 6.60 9.28 0.35
C GLN A 61 7.31 9.69 1.65
N ILE A 62 7.29 10.99 1.98
CA ILE A 62 7.97 11.51 3.18
C ILE A 62 7.35 10.91 4.46
N GLU A 63 6.02 10.81 4.51
CA GLU A 63 5.31 10.18 5.63
C GLU A 63 5.70 8.70 5.76
N ALA A 64 5.75 7.98 4.62
CA ALA A 64 6.18 6.60 4.59
C ALA A 64 7.64 6.44 5.06
N GLU A 65 8.54 7.32 4.64
CA GLU A 65 9.96 7.31 5.03
C GLU A 65 10.13 7.55 6.53
N GLN A 66 9.40 8.50 7.09
CA GLN A 66 9.41 8.76 8.52
C GLN A 66 8.93 7.55 9.32
N ALA A 67 7.83 6.93 8.89
CA ALA A 67 7.33 5.71 9.51
C ALA A 67 8.32 4.55 9.36
N TYR A 68 8.94 4.39 8.18
CA TYR A 68 9.90 3.33 7.92
C TYR A 68 11.07 3.37 8.91
N GLN A 69 11.65 4.55 9.13
CA GLN A 69 12.74 4.77 10.08
C GLN A 69 12.34 4.52 11.55
N GLN A 70 11.05 4.52 11.87
CA GLN A 70 10.56 4.22 13.22
C GLN A 70 10.35 2.71 13.44
N PHE A 71 10.05 1.96 12.37
CA PHE A 71 9.72 0.54 12.45
C PHE A 71 10.89 -0.39 12.09
N PHE A 72 11.88 0.09 11.34
CA PHE A 72 13.05 -0.65 10.85
C PHE A 72 14.35 0.09 11.19
#